data_AF-A0A4Q7DW47-F1
#
_entry.id   AF-A0A4Q7DW47-F1
#
_cell.length_a   1.000
_cell.length_b   1.000
_cell.length_c   1.000
_cell.angle_alpha   90.00
_cell.angle_beta   90.00
_cell.angle_gamma   90.00
#
_symmetry.space_group_name_H-M   'P 1'
#
loop_
_entity.id
_entity.type
_entity.pdbx_description
1 polymer ?
#
loop_
_entity_poly.entity_id
_entity_poly.type
_entity_poly.pdbx_seq_one_letter_code
_entity_poly.pdbx_strand_id
1 'polypeptide(L)'
;MEGLIRLGNNAKPTTGIAKSWKESSDGKTWTFNLRKGAKWAKGDEVTAQDFVYSWRRTVNPKTASEYAYLFSGIKNADAIVAGKKAANTLGIKADGKYKLTVILDRRIPYFKLLMGFYIFSKPT
;
A
#
# COMPACT_ATOMS: atom_id res chain seq x y z
N MET A 1 -1.47 -13.90 5.62
CA MET A 1 -1.25 -12.95 4.51
C MET A 1 0.01 -12.16 4.80
N GLU A 2 0.80 -11.82 3.79
CA GLU A 2 2.07 -11.09 3.95
C GLU A 2 1.91 -9.64 3.48
N GLY A 3 2.40 -8.68 4.29
CA GLY A 3 2.44 -7.26 3.94
C GLY A 3 3.51 -6.95 2.88
N LEU A 4 3.55 -5.69 2.43
CA LEU A 4 4.65 -5.22 1.58
C LEU A 4 5.99 -5.38 2.31
N ILE A 5 5.98 -5.08 3.60
CA ILE A 5 7.10 -5.24 4.53
C ILE A 5 6.75 -6.34 5.53
N ARG A 6 7.76 -7.04 6.05
CA ARG A 6 7.60 -7.93 7.20
C ARG A 6 8.20 -7.24 8.43
N LEU A 7 7.53 -7.34 9.58
CA LEU A 7 8.11 -6.92 10.85
C LEU A 7 8.74 -8.15 11.52
N GLY A 8 10.07 -8.14 11.68
CA GLY A 8 10.82 -9.15 12.41
C GLY A 8 10.85 -8.86 13.91
N ASN A 9 11.74 -9.56 14.64
CA ASN A 9 11.93 -9.35 16.07
C ASN A 9 12.18 -7.86 16.39
N ASN A 10 11.55 -7.35 17.44
CA ASN A 10 11.60 -5.94 17.87
C ASN A 10 11.08 -4.94 16.83
N ALA A 11 10.07 -5.34 16.04
CA ALA A 11 9.48 -4.52 14.98
C ALA A 11 10.47 -4.03 13.91
N LYS A 12 11.62 -4.72 13.77
CA LYS A 12 12.61 -4.38 12.73
C LYS A 12 12.03 -4.71 11.35
N PRO A 13 11.93 -3.73 10.44
CA PRO A 13 11.42 -4.00 9.09
C PRO A 13 12.37 -4.88 8.28
N THR A 14 11.85 -5.97 7.75
CA THR A 14 12.51 -6.90 6.82
C THR A 14 11.70 -7.01 5.53
N THR A 15 12.29 -7.61 4.50
CA THR A 15 11.64 -7.80 3.20
C THR A 15 10.44 -8.74 3.29
N GLY A 16 9.28 -8.33 2.78
CA GLY A 16 8.10 -9.18 2.59
C GLY A 16 7.85 -9.41 1.10
N ILE A 17 6.66 -9.06 0.61
CA ILE A 17 6.36 -8.99 -0.83
C ILE A 17 7.29 -8.00 -1.54
N ALA A 18 7.62 -6.87 -0.88
CA ALA A 18 8.66 -5.97 -1.37
C ALA A 18 10.04 -6.49 -0.98
N LYS A 19 10.92 -6.65 -1.98
CA LYS A 19 12.34 -6.97 -1.79
C LYS A 19 13.19 -5.76 -1.41
N SER A 20 12.69 -4.56 -1.66
CA SER A 20 13.33 -3.29 -1.30
C SER A 20 12.33 -2.15 -1.39
N TRP A 21 12.64 -1.03 -0.75
CA TRP A 21 11.87 0.21 -0.89
C TRP A 21 12.80 1.42 -0.80
N LYS A 22 12.34 2.56 -1.32
CA LYS A 22 13.01 3.86 -1.26
C LYS A 22 12.01 4.92 -0.80
N GLU A 23 12.44 5.73 0.17
CA GLU A 23 11.78 6.96 0.60
C GLU A 23 12.44 8.15 -0.13
N SER A 24 11.65 9.11 -0.60
CA SER A 24 12.17 10.37 -1.15
C SER A 24 12.75 11.27 -0.05
N SER A 25 13.54 12.27 -0.44
CA SER A 25 14.18 13.21 0.52
C SER A 25 13.17 13.97 1.38
N ASP A 26 11.99 14.27 0.85
CA ASP A 26 10.88 14.93 1.57
C ASP A 26 10.02 13.96 2.39
N GLY A 27 10.28 12.65 2.29
CA GLY A 27 9.53 11.60 2.99
C GLY A 27 8.11 11.37 2.50
N LYS A 28 7.73 11.92 1.34
CA LYS A 28 6.35 11.87 0.82
C LYS A 28 6.15 10.86 -0.30
N THR A 29 7.21 10.36 -0.93
CA THR A 29 7.12 9.37 -2.00
C THR A 29 7.84 8.11 -1.60
N TRP A 30 7.11 7.00 -1.63
CA TRP A 30 7.62 5.67 -1.32
C TRP A 30 7.54 4.79 -2.55
N THR A 31 8.67 4.22 -2.95
CA THR A 31 8.75 3.25 -4.05
C THR A 31 9.07 1.88 -3.49
N PHE A 32 8.23 0.88 -3.74
CA PHE A 32 8.44 -0.51 -3.36
C PHE A 32 8.74 -1.35 -4.60
N ASN A 33 9.84 -2.09 -4.58
CA ASN A 33 10.14 -3.09 -5.61
C ASN A 33 9.68 -4.46 -5.11
N LEU A 34 8.72 -5.06 -5.82
CA LEU A 34 8.14 -6.34 -5.47
C LEU A 34 9.03 -7.51 -5.92
N ARG A 35 8.90 -8.65 -5.24
CA ARG A 35 9.52 -9.91 -5.66
C ARG A 35 8.85 -10.42 -6.94
N LYS A 36 9.66 -10.80 -7.93
CA LYS A 36 9.17 -11.47 -9.14
C LYS A 36 8.75 -12.89 -8.80
N GLY A 37 7.63 -13.36 -9.35
CA GLY A 37 7.15 -14.72 -9.12
C GLY A 37 6.63 -14.99 -7.69
N ALA A 38 6.47 -13.94 -6.85
CA ALA A 38 5.70 -14.09 -5.63
C ALA A 38 4.27 -14.47 -6.00
N LYS A 39 3.69 -15.43 -5.28
CA LYS A 39 2.35 -15.96 -5.56
C LYS A 39 1.45 -15.78 -4.35
N TRP A 40 0.20 -15.46 -4.60
CA TRP A 40 -0.87 -15.56 -3.61
C TRP A 40 -1.14 -17.02 -3.28
N ALA A 41 -1.83 -17.28 -2.16
CA ALA A 41 -2.17 -18.64 -1.75
C ALA A 41 -2.95 -19.43 -2.82
N LYS A 42 -3.73 -18.74 -3.67
CA LYS A 42 -4.47 -19.32 -4.80
C LYS A 42 -3.61 -19.56 -6.06
N GLY A 43 -2.31 -19.25 -6.03
CA GLY A 43 -1.36 -19.51 -7.11
C GLY A 43 -1.12 -18.34 -8.09
N ASP A 44 -1.99 -17.33 -8.08
CA ASP A 44 -1.85 -16.14 -8.92
C ASP A 44 -0.60 -15.33 -8.56
N GLU A 45 0.07 -14.78 -9.57
CA GLU A 45 1.21 -13.90 -9.38
C GLU A 45 0.81 -12.60 -8.65
N VAL A 46 1.65 -12.19 -7.71
CA VAL A 46 1.54 -10.92 -6.99
C VAL A 46 2.09 -9.80 -7.86
N THR A 47 1.27 -8.80 -8.15
CA THR A 47 1.65 -7.62 -8.93
C THR A 47 1.37 -6.32 -8.19
N ALA A 48 2.02 -5.23 -8.59
CA ALA A 48 1.75 -3.89 -8.07
C ALA A 48 0.30 -3.46 -8.32
N GLN A 49 -0.32 -3.98 -9.38
CA GLN A 49 -1.71 -3.67 -9.71
C GLN A 49 -2.69 -4.22 -8.68
N ASP A 50 -2.38 -5.35 -8.04
CA ASP A 50 -3.21 -5.92 -6.97
C ASP A 50 -3.31 -4.95 -5.79
N PHE A 51 -2.21 -4.28 -5.43
CA PHE A 51 -2.19 -3.28 -4.35
C PHE A 51 -2.96 -2.02 -4.74
N VAL A 52 -2.77 -1.51 -5.97
CA VAL A 52 -3.53 -0.38 -6.49
C VAL A 52 -5.04 -0.66 -6.41
N TYR A 53 -5.48 -1.83 -6.86
CA TYR A 53 -6.88 -2.23 -6.80
C TYR A 53 -7.38 -2.33 -5.35
N SER A 54 -6.66 -3.09 -4.52
CA SER A 54 -7.01 -3.33 -3.11
C SER A 54 -7.21 -2.01 -2.35
N TRP A 55 -6.23 -1.12 -2.42
CA TRP A 55 -6.24 0.12 -1.64
C TRP A 55 -7.35 1.05 -2.11
N ARG A 56 -7.56 1.17 -3.43
CA ARG A 56 -8.66 1.96 -4.00
C ARG A 56 -10.02 1.40 -3.58
N ARG A 57 -10.18 0.07 -3.55
CA ARG A 57 -11.39 -0.57 -3.03
C ARG A 57 -11.60 -0.23 -1.56
N THR A 58 -10.56 -0.32 -0.73
CA THR A 58 -10.66 -0.06 0.71
C THR A 58 -11.06 1.37 1.05
N VAL A 59 -10.50 2.37 0.35
CA VAL A 59 -10.87 3.78 0.59
C VAL A 59 -12.19 4.20 -0.06
N ASN A 60 -12.74 3.40 -0.97
CA ASN A 60 -13.99 3.71 -1.65
C ASN A 60 -15.15 3.68 -0.63
N PRO A 61 -15.92 4.78 -0.45
CA PRO A 61 -17.04 4.82 0.50
C PRO A 61 -18.08 3.72 0.26
N LYS A 62 -18.27 3.29 -0.99
CA LYS A 62 -19.21 2.21 -1.35
C LYS A 62 -18.81 0.86 -0.76
N THR A 63 -17.54 0.66 -0.44
CA THR A 63 -17.06 -0.58 0.21
C THR A 63 -17.39 -0.60 1.69
N ALA A 64 -17.67 0.55 2.33
CA ALA A 64 -17.94 0.69 3.76
C ALA A 64 -16.90 -0.01 4.65
N SER A 65 -15.60 0.09 4.28
CA SER A 65 -14.52 -0.54 5.05
C SER A 65 -14.32 0.18 6.39
N GLU A 66 -14.41 -0.57 7.49
CA GLU A 66 -14.07 -0.08 8.84
C GLU A 66 -12.60 0.31 8.98
N TYR A 67 -11.73 -0.14 8.05
CA TYR A 67 -10.30 0.13 8.04
C TYR A 67 -9.88 1.28 7.12
N ALA A 68 -10.82 1.98 6.49
CA ALA A 68 -10.50 3.07 5.56
C ALA A 68 -9.65 4.18 6.21
N TYR A 69 -9.82 4.41 7.51
CA TYR A 69 -9.05 5.39 8.29
C TYR A 69 -7.54 5.12 8.31
N LEU A 70 -7.11 3.85 8.16
CA LEU A 70 -5.68 3.48 8.15
C LEU A 70 -4.94 4.00 6.91
N PHE A 71 -5.67 4.42 5.88
CA PHE A 71 -5.12 5.00 4.65
C PHE A 71 -4.96 6.52 4.74
N SER A 72 -5.39 7.14 5.85
CA SER A 72 -5.25 8.59 6.03
C SER A 72 -3.80 9.05 5.90
N GLY A 73 -3.61 10.18 5.23
CA GLY A 73 -2.31 10.73 4.88
C GLY A 73 -1.68 10.20 3.59
N ILE A 74 -2.22 9.12 2.99
CA ILE A 74 -1.98 8.83 1.56
C ILE A 74 -2.71 9.89 0.74
N LYS A 75 -2.08 10.38 -0.33
CA LYS A 75 -2.61 11.45 -1.16
C LYS A 75 -4.04 11.16 -1.60
N ASN A 76 -4.93 12.10 -1.33
CA ASN A 76 -6.39 12.06 -1.58
C ASN A 76 -7.20 11.05 -0.75
N ALA A 77 -6.62 10.24 0.15
CA ALA A 77 -7.36 9.20 0.86
C ALA A 77 -8.57 9.75 1.65
N ASP A 78 -8.36 10.77 2.48
CA ASP A 78 -9.42 11.36 3.30
C ASP A 78 -10.53 12.00 2.44
N ALA A 79 -10.15 12.64 1.33
CA ALA A 79 -11.11 13.22 0.39
C ALA A 79 -11.95 12.14 -0.32
N ILE A 80 -11.37 10.98 -0.61
CA ILE A 80 -12.10 9.84 -1.19
C ILE A 80 -13.06 9.25 -0.16
N VAL A 81 -12.60 9.01 1.07
CA VAL A 81 -13.43 8.46 2.16
C VAL A 81 -14.61 9.39 2.47
N ALA A 82 -14.40 10.71 2.41
CA ALA A 82 -15.46 11.71 2.56
C ALA A 82 -16.39 11.86 1.33
N GLY A 83 -16.22 11.05 0.27
CA GLY A 83 -17.02 11.12 -0.95
C GLY A 83 -16.72 12.33 -1.85
N LYS A 84 -15.66 13.09 -1.57
CA LYS A 84 -15.29 14.33 -2.29
C LYS A 84 -14.41 14.08 -3.52
N LYS A 85 -13.81 12.89 -3.64
CA LYS A 85 -12.96 12.49 -4.78
C LYS A 85 -13.20 11.04 -5.18
N ALA A 86 -12.95 10.73 -6.45
CA ALA A 86 -13.04 9.38 -6.97
C ALA A 86 -11.89 8.49 -6.45
N ALA A 87 -12.18 7.22 -6.15
CA ALA A 87 -11.19 6.28 -5.61
C ALA A 87 -9.97 6.08 -6.52
N ASN A 88 -10.13 6.22 -7.84
CA ASN A 88 -9.02 6.13 -8.80
C ASN A 88 -8.01 7.29 -8.69
N THR A 89 -8.29 8.33 -7.90
CA THR A 89 -7.37 9.45 -7.62
C THR A 89 -6.45 9.19 -6.42
N LEU A 90 -6.60 8.06 -5.72
CA LEU A 90 -5.74 7.70 -4.59
C LEU A 90 -4.27 7.73 -5.00
N GLY A 91 -3.41 8.24 -4.12
CA GLY A 91 -1.96 8.35 -4.25
C GLY A 91 -1.21 7.02 -4.28
N ILE A 92 -1.60 6.12 -5.18
CA ILE A 92 -0.99 4.81 -5.39
C ILE A 92 -0.94 4.52 -6.89
N LYS A 93 0.22 4.05 -7.37
CA LYS A 93 0.46 3.76 -8.78
C LYS A 93 1.31 2.50 -8.93
N ALA A 94 0.98 1.68 -9.92
CA ALA A 94 1.86 0.63 -10.42
C ALA A 94 2.68 1.16 -11.62
N ASP A 95 4.00 1.08 -11.51
CA ASP A 95 4.94 1.38 -12.60
C ASP A 95 5.42 0.05 -13.20
N GLY A 96 4.56 -0.59 -13.99
CA GLY A 96 4.74 -1.97 -14.44
C GLY A 96 4.39 -2.99 -13.35
N LYS A 97 4.76 -4.27 -13.57
CA LYS A 97 4.29 -5.39 -12.72
C LYS A 97 4.83 -5.37 -11.29
N TYR A 98 6.04 -4.89 -11.06
CA TYR A 98 6.77 -5.12 -9.80
C TYR A 98 7.28 -3.85 -9.13
N LYS A 99 6.74 -2.69 -9.50
CA LYS A 99 7.10 -1.41 -8.87
C LYS A 99 5.82 -0.69 -8.45
N LEU A 100 5.69 -0.45 -7.14
CA LEU A 100 4.57 0.23 -6.54
C LEU A 100 5.04 1.57 -5.97
N THR A 101 4.40 2.66 -6.38
CA THR A 101 4.70 4.00 -5.89
C THR A 101 3.51 4.49 -5.06
N VAL A 102 3.78 4.97 -3.84
CA VAL A 102 2.80 5.58 -2.94
C VAL A 102 3.20 7.02 -2.66
N ILE A 103 2.24 7.93 -2.78
CA ILE A 103 2.41 9.37 -2.53
C ILE A 103 1.60 9.73 -1.29
N LEU A 104 2.24 10.43 -0.36
CA LEU A 104 1.66 10.92 0.88
C LEU A 104 1.42 12.43 0.79
N ASP A 105 0.37 12.92 1.45
CA ASP A 105 0.12 14.38 1.54
C ASP A 105 1.12 15.07 2.50
N ARG A 106 1.59 14.31 3.50
CA ARG A 106 2.57 14.72 4.50
C ARG A 106 3.57 13.61 4.78
N ARG A 107 4.74 13.95 5.32
CA ARG A 107 5.69 12.94 5.80
C ARG A 107 5.06 12.18 6.97
N ILE A 108 5.10 10.85 6.91
CA ILE A 108 4.61 9.95 7.96
C ILE A 108 5.80 9.08 8.40
N PRO A 109 6.49 9.43 9.50
CA PRO A 109 7.73 8.73 9.92
C PRO A 109 7.56 7.22 10.13
N TYR A 110 6.37 6.78 10.50
CA TYR A 110 6.03 5.38 10.73
C TYR A 110 5.36 4.70 9.53
N PHE A 111 5.30 5.32 8.35
CA PHE A 111 4.65 4.74 7.17
C PHE A 111 5.20 3.37 6.82
N LYS A 112 6.52 3.20 6.96
CA LYS A 112 7.21 1.92 6.78
C LYS A 112 6.66 0.81 7.69
N LEU A 113 6.27 1.15 8.92
CA LEU A 113 5.68 0.18 9.85
C LEU A 113 4.24 -0.16 9.44
N LEU A 114 3.47 0.82 8.94
CA LEU A 114 2.14 0.57 8.42
C LEU A 114 2.15 -0.46 7.28
N MET A 115 3.14 -0.38 6.38
CA MET A 115 3.32 -1.34 5.29
C MET A 115 3.65 -2.76 5.74
N GLY A 116 3.92 -2.95 7.03
CA GLY A 116 4.04 -4.25 7.69
C GLY A 116 2.71 -4.91 8.03
N PHE A 117 1.61 -4.16 8.10
CA PHE A 117 0.30 -4.70 8.43
C PHE A 117 -0.36 -5.37 7.22
N TYR A 118 -0.99 -6.52 7.47
CA TYR A 118 -1.67 -7.31 6.45
C TYR A 118 -2.85 -6.57 5.80
N ILE A 119 -3.43 -5.56 6.45
CA ILE A 119 -4.53 -4.75 5.93
C ILE A 119 -4.17 -3.99 4.64
N PHE A 120 -2.86 -3.80 4.39
CA PHE A 120 -2.35 -3.20 3.16
C PHE A 120 -2.04 -4.23 2.07
N SER A 121 -2.35 -5.51 2.27
CA SER A 121 -2.22 -6.57 1.25
C SER A 121 -3.52 -6.73 0.42
N LYS A 122 -3.53 -7.63 -0.56
CA LYS A 122 -4.71 -7.92 -1.36
C LYS A 122 -5.80 -8.58 -0.48
N PRO A 123 -7.04 -8.09 -0.45
CA PRO A 123 -8.15 -8.81 0.16
C PRO A 123 -8.40 -10.09 -0.65
N THR A 124 -8.37 -11.24 0.02
CA THR A 124 -8.68 -12.56 -0.55
C THR A 124 -10.14 -12.75 -0.92
#